data_AF-A0A7Y5KPI6-F1
#
_entry.id   AF-A0A7Y5KPI6-F1
#
_cell.length_a   1.000
_cell.length_b   1.000
_cell.length_c   1.000
_cell.angle_alpha   90.00
_cell.angle_beta   90.00
_cell.angle_gamma   90.00
#
_symmetry.space_group_name_H-M   'P 1'
#
loop_
_entity.id
_entity.type
_entity.pdbx_description
1 polymer ?
#
loop_
_entity_poly.entity_id
_entity_poly.type
_entity_poly.pdbx_seq_one_letter_code
_entity_poly.pdbx_strand_id
1 'polypeptide(L)'
;MAARAPRNRPRSSETSASRIAGAFLRAAMGPIEYAGGCILGNRIQAGLEELGPDGLRDAYFRGIGDVASMAGVKRAEVERIVPAAEVATLHARLHASHARAVGAWKLYAGQFGFLDVVTALTVDGSRPDIGLCLERVAGKVRHDPELAEPLAALSIDIGAWAELVQRTEAVLRDLSWLGSAMRRRAIKRISFGVVALVTLFTLTGAIVGVRLAHDAVEARIAAVSNCDAEKLTDADLSWANGEQRIAVQKKVDACATERTEEERRRLEEEAAKEQERKAREVVVARERACSDLATEVEKGALDAAGKTTAGDTVAFLERVAKKTLEPTDVGPDDPKFPCGDVPDAKKRLETTYKDALLVDPMLWARRSDPSAFAQKILSASKDGVAQTVLIGLADNAERTATAGLTAGDKEKIARAKRLCAFATALGVSGQKSCRAVETFNP
;
A
#
# COMPACT_ATOMS: atom_id res chain seq x y z
N MET A 1 75.88 -42.04 23.68
CA MET A 1 75.66 -41.26 24.91
C MET A 1 75.36 -39.82 24.52
N ALA A 2 74.08 -39.43 24.48
CA ALA A 2 73.65 -38.07 24.16
C ALA A 2 72.98 -37.47 25.40
N ALA A 3 73.56 -36.39 25.93
CA ALA A 3 73.09 -35.71 27.13
C ALA A 3 71.71 -35.06 26.86
N ARG A 4 70.69 -35.50 27.61
CA ARG A 4 69.35 -34.90 27.58
C ARG A 4 69.42 -33.52 28.24
N ALA A 5 69.18 -32.48 27.46
CA ALA A 5 68.97 -31.11 27.95
C ALA A 5 67.79 -31.06 28.95
N PRO A 6 67.91 -30.30 30.05
CA PRO A 6 66.84 -30.17 31.03
C PRO A 6 65.61 -29.49 30.41
N ARG A 7 64.48 -30.19 30.43
CA ARG A 7 63.17 -29.65 30.02
C ARG A 7 62.80 -28.48 30.93
N ASN A 8 62.69 -27.28 30.35
CA ASN A 8 62.04 -26.13 30.95
C ASN A 8 60.62 -26.51 31.40
N ARG A 9 60.43 -26.73 32.70
CA ARG A 9 59.09 -26.76 33.30
C ARG A 9 58.51 -25.35 33.18
N PRO A 10 57.29 -25.16 32.63
CA PRO A 10 56.63 -23.86 32.67
C PRO A 10 56.53 -23.42 34.13
N ARG A 11 57.07 -22.24 34.44
CA ARG A 11 56.93 -21.63 35.76
C ARG A 11 55.45 -21.59 36.10
N SER A 12 55.11 -22.20 37.23
CA SER A 12 53.82 -22.20 37.89
C SER A 12 53.12 -20.85 37.75
N SER A 13 51.86 -20.90 37.31
CA SER A 13 50.84 -19.84 37.35
C SER A 13 51.23 -18.59 38.16
N GLU A 14 51.91 -17.63 37.53
CA GLU A 14 51.97 -16.27 38.06
C GLU A 14 50.53 -15.77 38.16
N THR A 15 50.07 -15.55 39.38
CA THR A 15 48.75 -14.97 39.63
C THR A 15 48.69 -13.61 38.94
N SER A 16 47.50 -13.20 38.50
CA SER A 16 47.32 -11.89 37.84
C SER A 16 47.87 -10.73 38.70
N ALA A 17 47.82 -10.84 40.03
CA ALA A 17 48.44 -9.87 40.93
C ALA A 17 49.97 -9.84 40.86
N SER A 18 50.64 -11.00 40.79
CA SER A 18 52.10 -11.05 40.60
C SER A 18 52.53 -10.37 39.31
N ARG A 19 51.74 -10.53 38.24
CA ARG A 19 52.02 -9.87 36.94
C ARG A 19 51.82 -8.36 37.01
N ILE A 20 50.76 -7.92 37.69
CA ILE A 20 50.43 -6.50 37.88
C ILE A 20 51.49 -5.82 38.75
N ALA A 21 51.83 -6.40 39.90
CA ALA A 21 52.86 -5.87 40.80
C ALA A 21 54.25 -5.87 40.12
N GLY A 22 54.58 -6.91 39.35
CA GLY A 22 55.80 -6.95 38.54
C GLY A 22 55.84 -5.92 37.40
N ALA A 23 54.70 -5.43 36.89
CA ALA A 23 54.68 -4.32 35.94
C ALA A 23 55.03 -3.00 36.62
N PHE A 24 54.45 -2.73 37.79
CA PHE A 24 54.81 -1.58 38.62
C PHE A 24 56.30 -1.57 38.97
N LEU A 25 56.81 -2.70 39.48
CA LEU A 25 58.22 -2.81 39.89
C LEU A 25 59.17 -2.50 38.73
N ARG A 26 58.92 -3.04 37.54
CA ARG A 26 59.74 -2.77 36.34
C ARG A 26 59.74 -1.30 35.94
N ALA A 27 58.58 -0.64 36.00
CA ALA A 27 58.48 0.77 35.68
C ALA A 27 59.18 1.65 36.72
N ALA A 28 58.93 1.39 38.02
CA ALA A 28 59.43 2.21 39.12
C ALA A 28 60.92 1.99 39.43
N MET A 29 61.43 0.76 39.32
CA MET A 29 62.85 0.44 39.51
C MET A 29 63.71 0.68 38.28
N GLY A 30 63.12 0.89 37.09
CA GLY A 30 63.87 1.04 35.84
C GLY A 30 64.98 2.10 35.89
N PRO A 31 64.68 3.36 36.27
CA PRO A 31 65.69 4.41 36.39
C PRO A 31 66.76 4.10 37.43
N ILE A 32 66.36 3.48 38.55
CA ILE A 32 67.24 3.03 39.62
C ILE A 32 68.21 2.03 39.00
N GLU A 33 67.73 0.89 38.50
CA GLU A 33 68.56 -0.16 37.90
C GLU A 33 69.50 0.36 36.79
N TYR A 34 69.03 1.29 35.94
CA TYR A 34 69.86 1.93 34.93
C TYR A 34 70.99 2.78 35.54
N ALA A 35 70.67 3.62 36.53
CA ALA A 35 71.66 4.41 37.25
C ALA A 35 72.72 3.52 37.92
N GLY A 36 72.30 2.38 38.47
CA GLY A 36 73.18 1.40 39.09
C GLY A 36 74.16 0.82 38.07
N GLY A 37 73.68 0.45 36.90
CA GLY A 37 74.52 0.03 35.78
C GLY A 37 75.51 1.11 35.33
N CYS A 38 75.10 2.38 35.33
CA CYS A 38 75.98 3.51 35.04
C CYS A 38 77.06 3.69 36.11
N ILE A 39 76.71 3.66 37.39
CA ILE A 39 77.66 3.82 38.51
C ILE A 39 78.67 2.66 38.53
N LEU A 40 78.21 1.42 38.39
CA LEU A 40 79.08 0.24 38.28
C LEU A 40 80.01 0.30 37.07
N GLY A 41 79.52 0.84 35.95
CA GLY A 41 80.28 1.07 34.72
C GLY A 41 81.13 2.34 34.72
N ASN A 42 81.43 2.92 35.89
CA ASN A 42 82.23 4.13 36.07
C ASN A 42 81.69 5.38 35.34
N ARG A 43 80.38 5.43 35.07
CA ARG A 43 79.66 6.58 34.51
C ARG A 43 78.82 7.24 35.60
N ILE A 44 79.49 7.65 36.68
CA ILE A 44 78.84 8.12 37.91
C ILE A 44 77.99 9.36 37.66
N GLN A 45 78.46 10.34 36.87
CA GLN A 45 77.67 11.53 36.56
C GLN A 45 76.35 11.17 35.85
N ALA A 46 76.39 10.30 34.83
CA ALA A 46 75.19 9.86 34.14
C ALA A 46 74.24 9.08 35.08
N GLY A 47 74.80 8.27 35.99
CA GLY A 47 74.02 7.60 37.03
C GLY A 47 73.36 8.58 38.00
N LEU A 48 74.07 9.60 38.46
CA LEU A 48 73.51 10.65 39.32
C LEU A 48 72.42 11.44 38.60
N GLU A 49 72.60 11.76 37.32
CA GLU A 49 71.58 12.46 36.52
C GLU A 49 70.30 11.62 36.34
N GLU A 50 70.41 10.30 36.15
CA GLU A 50 69.24 9.41 36.08
C GLU A 50 68.49 9.30 37.42
N LEU A 51 69.19 9.39 38.55
CA LEU A 51 68.58 9.41 39.90
C LEU A 51 67.88 10.73 40.22
N GLY A 52 67.55 11.52 39.20
CA GLY A 52 66.79 12.77 39.33
C GLY A 52 65.43 12.53 40.01
N PRO A 53 65.07 13.37 41.01
CA PRO A 53 63.86 13.18 41.82
C PRO A 53 62.57 13.15 41.00
N ASP A 54 62.46 14.00 39.98
CA ASP A 54 61.26 14.04 39.12
C ASP A 54 61.16 12.81 38.21
N GLY A 55 62.29 12.32 37.69
CA GLY A 55 62.33 11.09 36.90
C GLY A 55 61.91 9.86 37.72
N LEU A 56 62.39 9.75 38.95
CA LEU A 56 62.00 8.69 39.89
C LEU A 56 60.50 8.76 40.21
N ARG A 57 59.99 9.94 40.52
CA ARG A 57 58.57 10.16 40.80
C ARG A 57 57.69 9.82 39.59
N ASP A 58 58.07 10.26 38.40
CA ASP A 58 57.33 9.99 37.17
C ASP A 58 57.32 8.49 36.85
N ALA A 59 58.45 7.80 37.01
CA ALA A 59 58.54 6.35 36.85
C ALA A 59 57.64 5.59 37.83
N TYR A 60 57.61 6.03 39.09
CA TYR A 60 56.72 5.48 40.12
C TYR A 60 55.24 5.63 39.73
N PHE A 61 54.82 6.84 39.35
CA PHE A 61 53.44 7.11 38.96
C PHE A 61 53.05 6.50 37.60
N ARG A 62 54.00 6.33 36.69
CA ARG A 62 53.81 5.54 35.46
C ARG A 62 53.51 4.09 35.80
N GLY A 63 54.26 3.48 36.71
CA GLY A 63 53.99 2.13 37.20
C GLY A 63 52.60 1.99 37.81
N ILE A 64 52.13 2.98 38.57
CA ILE A 64 50.76 3.01 39.10
C ILE A 64 49.73 3.07 37.96
N GLY A 65 50.01 3.87 36.92
CA GLY A 65 49.18 3.94 35.71
C GLY A 65 49.09 2.58 34.99
N ASP A 66 50.22 1.90 34.83
CA ASP A 66 50.28 0.57 34.21
C ASP A 66 49.47 -0.45 35.01
N VAL A 67 49.59 -0.43 36.35
CA VAL A 67 48.77 -1.27 37.24
C VAL A 67 47.29 -0.97 37.07
N ALA A 68 46.89 0.31 37.06
CA ALA A 68 45.50 0.70 36.90
C ALA A 68 44.93 0.22 35.56
N SER A 69 45.71 0.37 34.49
CA SER A 69 45.37 -0.10 33.14
C SER A 69 45.19 -1.62 33.11
N MET A 70 46.17 -2.37 33.63
CA MET A 70 46.13 -3.84 33.65
C MET A 70 45.01 -4.40 34.55
N ALA A 71 44.72 -3.74 35.67
CA ALA A 71 43.61 -4.09 36.56
C ALA A 71 42.24 -3.61 36.04
N GLY A 72 42.21 -2.74 35.03
CA GLY A 72 41.00 -2.14 34.50
C GLY A 72 40.28 -1.25 35.53
N VAL A 73 41.02 -0.58 36.39
CA VAL A 73 40.53 0.35 37.42
C VAL A 73 41.00 1.77 37.13
N LYS A 74 40.41 2.77 37.80
CA LYS A 74 40.89 4.14 37.65
C LYS A 74 42.22 4.30 38.41
N ARG A 75 43.16 5.07 37.87
CA ARG A 75 44.44 5.38 38.52
C ARG A 75 44.27 5.89 39.96
N ALA A 76 43.30 6.78 40.17
CA ALA A 76 42.95 7.30 41.50
C ALA A 76 42.55 6.22 42.53
N GLU A 77 42.05 5.06 42.09
CA GLU A 77 41.73 3.95 43.00
C GLU A 77 43.00 3.22 43.45
N VAL A 78 44.00 3.09 42.58
CA VAL A 78 45.30 2.52 42.93
C VAL A 78 46.09 3.48 43.83
N GLU A 79 46.06 4.79 43.52
CA GLU A 79 46.73 5.83 44.30
C GLU A 79 46.25 5.91 45.76
N ARG A 80 45.02 5.48 46.06
CA ARG A 80 44.49 5.43 47.43
C ARG A 80 45.07 4.32 48.29
N ILE A 81 45.64 3.30 47.67
CA ILE A 81 46.12 2.09 48.35
C ILE A 81 47.64 2.17 48.57
N VAL A 82 48.35 2.81 47.64
CA VAL A 82 49.79 3.03 47.73
C VAL A 82 50.13 4.15 48.73
N PRO A 83 51.32 4.13 49.36
CA PRO A 83 51.77 5.14 50.33
C PRO A 83 52.12 6.50 49.67
N ALA A 84 51.15 7.17 49.06
CA ALA A 84 51.36 8.40 48.28
C ALA A 84 51.91 9.58 49.11
N ALA A 85 51.61 9.64 50.41
CA ALA A 85 52.18 10.65 51.31
C ALA A 85 53.69 10.47 51.49
N GLU A 86 54.15 9.23 51.67
CA GLU A 86 55.57 8.90 51.80
C GLU A 86 56.34 9.21 50.52
N VAL A 87 55.74 8.99 49.35
CA VAL A 87 56.30 9.37 48.05
C VAL A 87 56.59 10.87 48.01
N ALA A 88 55.63 11.71 48.43
CA ALA A 88 55.80 13.17 48.42
C ALA A 88 56.90 13.62 49.38
N THR A 89 56.98 13.03 50.58
CA THR A 89 58.02 13.35 51.57
C THR A 89 59.41 12.94 51.08
N LEU A 90 59.56 11.72 50.53
CA LEU A 90 60.85 11.27 49.99
C LEU A 90 61.25 12.04 48.74
N HIS A 91 60.31 12.39 47.86
CA HIS A 91 60.57 13.23 46.69
C HIS A 91 61.16 14.59 47.08
N ALA A 92 60.60 15.23 48.12
CA ALA A 92 61.13 16.50 48.63
C ALA A 92 62.55 16.36 49.23
N ARG A 93 62.82 15.27 49.98
CA ARG A 93 64.16 14.97 50.51
C ARG A 93 65.18 14.73 49.39
N LEU A 94 64.80 13.91 48.40
CA LEU A 94 65.61 13.60 47.23
C LEU A 94 65.97 14.85 46.44
N HIS A 95 65.05 15.82 46.28
CA HIS A 95 65.37 17.11 45.64
C HIS A 95 66.55 17.82 46.33
N ALA A 96 66.59 17.82 47.66
CA ALA A 96 67.66 18.47 48.43
C ALA A 96 68.98 17.66 48.42
N SER A 97 68.93 16.33 48.54
CA SER A 97 70.15 15.51 48.54
C SER A 97 70.74 15.33 47.14
N HIS A 98 69.91 15.16 46.11
CA HIS A 98 70.33 15.02 44.72
C HIS A 98 71.03 16.27 44.19
N ALA A 99 70.43 17.45 44.39
CA ALA A 99 71.02 18.71 43.93
C ALA A 99 72.41 18.95 44.55
N ARG A 100 72.57 18.63 45.85
CA ARG A 100 73.86 18.72 46.54
C ARG A 100 74.86 17.70 46.01
N ALA A 101 74.44 16.44 45.82
CA ALA A 101 75.31 15.39 45.30
C ALA A 101 75.79 15.66 43.87
N VAL A 102 74.90 16.08 42.97
CA VAL A 102 75.25 16.43 41.58
C VAL A 102 76.14 17.68 41.55
N GLY A 103 75.84 18.70 42.36
CA GLY A 103 76.64 19.90 42.48
C GLY A 103 78.06 19.60 42.96
N ALA A 104 78.19 18.87 44.07
CA ALA A 104 79.47 18.43 44.60
C ALA A 104 80.23 17.57 43.59
N TRP A 105 79.57 16.61 42.94
CA TRP A 105 80.20 15.80 41.91
C TRP A 105 80.77 16.65 40.77
N LYS A 106 80.01 17.62 40.25
CA LYS A 106 80.48 18.49 39.15
C LYS A 106 81.66 19.39 39.55
N LEU A 107 81.71 19.83 40.81
CA LEU A 107 82.77 20.71 41.32
C LEU A 107 84.06 19.93 41.65
N TYR A 108 83.95 18.77 42.30
CA TYR A 108 85.11 18.06 42.86
C TYR A 108 85.55 16.83 42.05
N ALA A 109 84.67 16.19 41.26
CA ALA A 109 85.02 14.97 40.54
C ALA A 109 86.06 15.20 39.42
N GLY A 110 86.18 16.42 38.90
CA GLY A 110 87.23 16.79 37.93
C GLY A 110 88.66 16.70 38.48
N GLN A 111 88.83 16.65 39.80
CA GLN A 111 90.14 16.46 40.45
C GLN A 111 90.53 14.98 40.62
N PHE A 112 89.56 14.06 40.56
CA PHE A 112 89.79 12.64 40.71
C PHE A 112 89.99 11.98 39.33
N GLY A 113 91.23 12.00 38.85
CA GLY A 113 91.62 11.22 37.67
C GLY A 113 91.34 9.72 37.89
N PHE A 114 90.46 9.15 37.06
CA PHE A 114 90.25 7.71 36.86
C PHE A 114 90.03 6.87 38.14
N LEU A 115 88.86 6.98 38.76
CA LEU A 115 88.38 5.96 39.69
C LEU A 115 87.91 4.72 38.91
N ASP A 116 88.80 3.78 38.57
CA ASP A 116 88.48 2.44 38.04
C ASP A 116 87.78 1.52 39.09
N VAL A 117 87.10 2.13 40.06
CA VAL A 117 86.99 1.64 41.44
C VAL A 117 85.69 0.90 41.75
N VAL A 118 84.72 0.86 40.82
CA VAL A 118 83.39 0.26 41.09
C VAL A 118 83.24 -1.16 40.51
N THR A 119 84.18 -1.65 39.71
CA THR A 119 84.08 -2.94 39.00
C THR A 119 84.24 -4.19 39.89
N ALA A 120 84.67 -4.06 41.14
CA ALA A 120 85.03 -5.22 41.98
C ALA A 120 83.89 -5.87 42.80
N LEU A 121 82.61 -5.53 42.57
CA LEU A 121 81.58 -5.76 43.60
C LEU A 121 80.29 -6.49 43.21
N THR A 122 80.30 -7.31 42.16
CA THR A 122 79.22 -8.29 41.94
C THR A 122 79.78 -9.67 41.56
N VAL A 123 80.37 -10.37 42.53
CA VAL A 123 80.79 -11.78 42.32
C VAL A 123 79.57 -12.72 42.30
N ASP A 124 78.44 -12.32 42.90
CA ASP A 124 77.30 -13.21 43.15
C ASP A 124 76.13 -13.08 42.14
N GLY A 125 76.28 -12.28 41.08
CA GLY A 125 75.25 -12.11 40.03
C GLY A 125 73.90 -11.52 40.49
N SER A 126 73.80 -11.12 41.77
CA SER A 126 72.64 -10.43 42.32
C SER A 126 72.59 -8.98 41.88
N ARG A 127 71.38 -8.42 41.73
CA ARG A 127 71.21 -7.01 41.35
C ARG A 127 71.86 -6.12 42.42
N PRO A 128 72.73 -5.17 42.03
CA PRO A 128 73.42 -4.30 42.97
C PRO A 128 72.42 -3.35 43.65
N ASP A 129 72.46 -3.27 44.98
CA ASP A 129 71.78 -2.21 45.72
C ASP A 129 72.48 -0.88 45.44
N ILE A 130 71.73 0.08 44.92
CA ILE A 130 72.27 1.35 44.42
C ILE A 130 72.59 2.31 45.55
N GLY A 131 71.83 2.25 46.65
CA GLY A 131 72.20 2.96 47.87
C GLY A 131 73.58 2.48 48.31
N LEU A 132 73.80 1.17 48.32
CA LEU A 132 75.10 0.60 48.67
C LEU A 132 76.21 0.99 47.67
N CYS A 133 75.91 1.05 46.37
CA CYS A 133 76.88 1.54 45.38
C CYS A 133 77.30 2.99 45.64
N LEU A 134 76.35 3.89 45.88
CA LEU A 134 76.62 5.30 46.18
C LEU A 134 77.35 5.47 47.51
N GLU A 135 76.96 4.73 48.55
CA GLU A 135 77.62 4.72 49.85
C GLU A 135 79.09 4.31 49.71
N ARG A 136 79.39 3.31 48.87
CA ARG A 136 80.77 2.89 48.60
C ARG A 136 81.55 3.94 47.84
N VAL A 137 80.94 4.61 46.86
CA VAL A 137 81.58 5.74 46.18
C VAL A 137 81.91 6.83 47.20
N ALA A 138 80.95 7.20 48.06
CA ALA A 138 81.15 8.15 49.16
C ALA A 138 82.29 7.73 50.09
N GLY A 139 82.33 6.45 50.49
CA GLY A 139 83.39 5.89 51.34
C GLY A 139 84.78 5.92 50.70
N LYS A 140 84.87 5.90 49.37
CA LYS A 140 86.14 6.03 48.64
C LYS A 140 86.64 7.46 48.58
N VAL A 141 85.73 8.42 48.48
CA VAL A 141 86.04 9.86 48.51
C VAL A 141 85.99 10.45 49.92
N ARG A 142 85.94 9.61 50.98
CA ARG A 142 85.82 10.03 52.39
C ARG A 142 86.83 11.09 52.87
N HIS A 143 87.96 11.21 52.18
CA HIS A 143 88.99 12.20 52.49
C HIS A 143 88.59 13.62 52.06
N ASP A 144 87.58 13.74 51.20
CA ASP A 144 86.94 14.98 50.77
C ASP A 144 85.49 14.99 51.30
N PRO A 145 85.24 15.61 52.48
CA PRO A 145 83.91 15.65 53.06
C PRO A 145 82.90 16.42 52.20
N GLU A 146 83.36 17.40 51.41
CA GLU A 146 82.50 18.21 50.55
C GLU A 146 81.89 17.38 49.41
N LEU A 147 82.57 16.30 49.01
CA LEU A 147 82.08 15.32 48.04
C LEU A 147 81.44 14.08 48.70
N ALA A 148 82.01 13.58 49.79
CA ALA A 148 81.56 12.35 50.44
C ALA A 148 80.20 12.49 51.13
N GLU A 149 79.97 13.59 51.86
CA GLU A 149 78.74 13.76 52.64
C GLU A 149 77.48 13.88 51.76
N PRO A 150 77.48 14.65 50.65
CA PRO A 150 76.32 14.71 49.76
C PRO A 150 76.00 13.36 49.10
N LEU A 151 77.02 12.58 48.74
CA LEU A 151 76.84 11.26 48.15
C LEU A 151 76.30 10.24 49.16
N ALA A 152 76.77 10.28 50.41
CA ALA A 152 76.24 9.46 51.49
C ALA A 152 74.80 9.85 51.89
N ALA A 153 74.48 11.15 51.88
CA ALA A 153 73.11 11.60 52.11
C ALA A 153 72.16 11.12 50.99
N LEU A 154 72.60 11.23 49.72
CA LEU A 154 71.84 10.72 48.58
C LEU A 154 71.69 9.20 48.63
N SER A 155 72.71 8.45 49.05
CA SER A 155 72.61 6.99 49.13
C SER A 155 71.53 6.52 50.09
N ILE A 156 71.39 7.18 51.25
CA ILE A 156 70.34 6.91 52.23
C ILE A 156 68.96 7.20 51.64
N ASP A 157 68.78 8.34 50.98
CA ASP A 157 67.48 8.72 50.40
C ASP A 157 67.08 7.80 49.22
N ILE A 158 68.04 7.36 48.40
CA ILE A 158 67.80 6.41 47.31
C ILE A 158 67.49 5.01 47.86
N GLY A 159 68.16 4.58 48.93
CA GLY A 159 67.82 3.34 49.64
C GLY A 159 66.37 3.37 50.16
N ALA A 160 65.98 4.47 50.82
CA ALA A 160 64.61 4.66 51.30
C ALA A 160 63.59 4.69 50.16
N TRP A 161 63.94 5.26 49.01
CA TRP A 161 63.08 5.26 47.82
C TRP A 161 62.92 3.85 47.23
N ALA A 162 64.00 3.08 47.10
CA ALA A 162 63.93 1.69 46.62
C ALA A 162 63.11 0.80 47.56
N GLU A 163 63.25 0.98 48.88
CA GLU A 163 62.43 0.29 49.88
C GLU A 163 60.95 0.68 49.74
N LEU A 164 60.62 1.96 49.54
CA LEU A 164 59.26 2.41 49.29
C LEU A 164 58.66 1.73 48.05
N VAL A 165 59.41 1.64 46.96
CA VAL A 165 58.99 0.93 45.74
C VAL A 165 58.70 -0.54 46.03
N GLN A 166 59.57 -1.23 46.76
CA GLN A 166 59.35 -2.64 47.12
C GLN A 166 58.14 -2.83 48.04
N ARG A 167 57.92 -1.95 49.02
CA ARG A 167 56.73 -1.99 49.89
C ARG A 167 55.45 -1.75 49.08
N THR A 168 55.46 -0.79 48.15
CA THR A 168 54.34 -0.56 47.24
C THR A 168 54.05 -1.77 46.36
N GLU A 169 55.09 -2.45 45.85
CA GLU A 169 54.94 -3.69 45.10
C GLU A 169 54.26 -4.78 45.94
N ALA A 170 54.70 -4.96 47.19
CA ALA A 170 54.10 -5.92 48.11
C ALA A 170 52.61 -5.62 48.39
N VAL A 171 52.26 -4.34 48.58
CA VAL A 171 50.87 -3.90 48.73
C VAL A 171 50.04 -4.17 47.47
N LEU A 172 50.60 -3.92 46.30
CA LEU A 172 49.92 -4.19 45.02
C LEU A 172 49.77 -5.68 44.74
N ARG A 173 50.68 -6.51 45.24
CA ARG A 173 50.64 -7.97 45.14
C ARG A 173 49.54 -8.60 46.00
N ASP A 174 49.12 -7.95 47.08
CA ASP A 174 47.99 -8.42 47.88
C ASP A 174 46.69 -8.34 47.07
N LEU A 175 45.99 -9.47 46.92
CA LEU A 175 44.82 -9.65 46.04
C LEU A 175 43.54 -9.01 46.60
N SER A 176 43.56 -8.60 47.87
CA SER A 176 42.39 -8.12 48.62
C SER A 176 41.74 -6.89 47.98
N TRP A 177 42.54 -5.93 47.52
CA TRP A 177 42.04 -4.70 46.90
C TRP A 177 41.45 -4.95 45.50
N LEU A 178 42.12 -5.79 44.69
CA LEU A 178 41.75 -6.09 43.31
C LEU A 178 40.41 -6.83 43.24
N GLY A 179 40.18 -7.78 44.16
CA GLY A 179 38.91 -8.51 44.26
C GLY A 179 37.73 -7.58 44.59
N SER A 180 37.93 -6.60 45.46
CA SER A 180 36.89 -5.64 45.85
C SER A 180 36.54 -4.68 44.70
N ALA A 181 37.52 -4.25 43.92
CA ALA A 181 37.33 -3.36 42.78
C ALA A 181 36.61 -4.07 41.62
N MET A 182 37.01 -5.30 41.30
CA MET A 182 36.36 -6.09 40.24
C MET A 182 34.90 -6.44 40.55
N ARG A 183 34.57 -6.78 41.81
CA ARG A 183 33.17 -7.05 42.22
C ARG A 183 32.25 -5.86 41.98
N ARG A 184 32.68 -4.64 42.29
CA ARG A 184 31.88 -3.41 42.05
C ARG A 184 31.59 -3.19 40.57
N ARG A 185 32.53 -3.53 39.68
CA ARG A 185 32.36 -3.40 38.23
C ARG A 185 31.38 -4.43 37.66
N ALA A 186 31.46 -5.68 38.14
CA ALA A 186 30.55 -6.74 37.73
C ALA A 186 29.09 -6.39 38.09
N ILE A 187 28.85 -5.93 39.32
CA ILE A 187 27.50 -5.55 39.78
C ILE A 187 26.90 -4.43 38.92
N LYS A 188 27.67 -3.38 38.61
CA LYS A 188 27.19 -2.27 37.76
C LYS A 188 26.83 -2.72 36.35
N ARG A 189 27.63 -3.61 35.73
CA ARG A 189 27.33 -4.12 34.39
C ARG A 189 26.07 -4.98 34.37
N ILE A 190 25.89 -5.82 35.37
CA ILE A 190 24.70 -6.67 35.51
C ILE A 190 23.46 -5.80 35.72
N SER A 191 23.53 -4.76 36.57
CA SER A 191 22.38 -3.87 36.80
C SER A 191 21.95 -3.12 35.53
N PHE A 192 22.90 -2.61 34.74
CA PHE A 192 22.57 -1.96 33.46
C PHE A 192 21.95 -2.94 32.45
N GLY A 193 22.48 -4.17 32.37
CA GLY A 193 21.93 -5.20 31.48
C GLY A 193 20.50 -5.60 31.85
N VAL A 194 20.22 -5.78 33.15
CA VAL A 194 18.87 -6.14 33.64
C VAL A 194 17.88 -5.01 33.37
N VAL A 195 18.23 -3.75 33.64
CA VAL A 195 17.34 -2.61 33.37
C VAL A 195 17.02 -2.50 31.87
N ALA A 196 18.03 -2.60 31.00
CA ALA A 196 17.82 -2.54 29.56
C ALA A 196 16.89 -3.67 29.05
N LEU A 197 17.08 -4.88 29.57
CA LEU A 197 16.26 -6.04 29.24
C LEU A 197 14.79 -5.84 29.66
N VAL A 198 14.55 -5.38 30.90
CA VAL A 198 13.20 -5.10 31.40
C VAL A 198 12.51 -4.04 30.56
N THR A 199 13.20 -2.93 30.25
CA THR A 199 12.65 -1.87 29.38
C THR A 199 12.25 -2.43 28.02
N LEU A 200 13.10 -3.27 27.40
CA LEU A 200 12.81 -3.87 26.11
C LEU A 200 11.57 -4.79 26.15
N PHE A 201 11.44 -5.62 27.18
CA PHE A 201 10.26 -6.48 27.37
C PHE A 201 8.98 -5.65 27.58
N THR A 202 9.02 -4.61 28.40
CA THR A 202 7.84 -3.74 28.61
C THR A 202 7.40 -3.04 27.33
N LEU A 203 8.35 -2.55 26.53
CA LEU A 203 8.07 -1.85 25.28
C LEU A 203 7.48 -2.81 24.24
N THR A 204 8.02 -4.03 24.16
CA THR A 204 7.52 -5.06 23.24
C THR A 204 6.11 -5.52 23.65
N GLY A 205 5.86 -5.70 24.94
CA GLY A 205 4.53 -6.05 25.46
C GLY A 205 3.46 -5.00 25.13
N ALA A 206 3.79 -3.71 25.28
CA ALA A 206 2.86 -2.62 24.93
C ALA A 206 2.52 -2.60 23.43
N ILE A 207 3.53 -2.79 22.56
CA ILE A 207 3.31 -2.81 21.10
C ILE A 207 2.42 -3.98 20.69
N VAL A 208 2.63 -5.17 21.25
CA VAL A 208 1.81 -6.35 20.95
C VAL A 208 0.37 -6.15 21.45
N GLY A 209 0.18 -5.59 22.65
CA GLY A 209 -1.15 -5.31 23.20
C GLY A 209 -1.96 -4.35 22.33
N VAL A 210 -1.33 -3.30 21.81
CA VAL A 210 -1.98 -2.34 20.88
C VAL A 210 -2.36 -3.01 19.56
N ARG A 211 -1.49 -3.88 19.01
CA ARG A 211 -1.82 -4.61 17.76
C ARG A 211 -3.01 -5.55 17.92
N LEU A 212 -3.05 -6.34 19.00
CA LEU A 212 -4.18 -7.24 19.26
C LEU A 212 -5.50 -6.48 19.43
N ALA A 213 -5.47 -5.29 20.02
CA ALA A 213 -6.65 -4.43 20.12
C ALA A 213 -7.10 -3.91 18.75
N HIS A 214 -6.18 -3.49 17.88
CA HIS A 214 -6.50 -3.08 16.51
C HIS A 214 -7.08 -4.23 15.68
N ASP A 215 -6.50 -5.42 15.75
CA ASP A 215 -6.97 -6.59 15.01
C ASP A 215 -8.39 -7.00 15.43
N ALA A 216 -8.70 -6.89 16.74
CA ALA A 216 -10.04 -7.14 17.25
C ALA A 216 -11.09 -6.14 16.72
N VAL A 217 -10.71 -4.87 16.59
CA VAL A 217 -11.57 -3.84 15.98
C VAL A 217 -11.75 -4.10 14.49
N GLU A 218 -10.69 -4.49 13.78
CA GLU A 218 -10.77 -4.83 12.35
C GLU A 218 -11.73 -5.99 12.09
N ALA A 219 -11.62 -7.06 12.88
CA ALA A 219 -12.51 -8.21 12.79
C ALA A 219 -13.98 -7.81 13.03
N ARG A 220 -14.26 -6.90 13.96
CA ARG A 220 -15.61 -6.36 14.20
C ARG A 220 -16.11 -5.54 13.01
N ILE A 221 -15.29 -4.65 12.47
CA ILE A 221 -15.64 -3.84 11.29
C ILE A 221 -15.91 -4.75 10.08
N ALA A 222 -15.12 -5.81 9.90
CA ALA A 222 -15.29 -6.78 8.82
C ALA A 222 -16.59 -7.58 8.93
N ALA A 223 -16.98 -7.97 10.15
CA ALA A 223 -18.19 -8.77 10.40
C ALA A 223 -19.51 -8.02 10.19
N VAL A 224 -19.51 -6.69 10.29
CA VAL A 224 -20.73 -5.86 10.19
C VAL A 224 -21.07 -5.57 8.73
N SER A 225 -22.35 -5.73 8.37
CA SER A 225 -22.87 -5.42 7.02
C SER A 225 -22.79 -3.92 6.73
N ASN A 226 -22.84 -3.50 5.46
CA ASN A 226 -22.75 -2.08 5.11
C ASN A 226 -23.81 -1.23 5.83
N CYS A 227 -25.03 -1.75 5.94
CA CYS A 227 -26.14 -1.04 6.57
C CYS A 227 -26.21 -1.17 8.11
N ASP A 228 -25.44 -2.07 8.70
CA ASP A 228 -25.32 -2.17 10.16
C ASP A 228 -24.12 -1.37 10.70
N ALA A 229 -23.28 -0.80 9.83
CA ALA A 229 -22.10 -0.03 10.21
C ALA A 229 -22.43 1.19 11.10
N GLU A 230 -23.63 1.77 10.94
CA GLU A 230 -24.14 2.87 11.76
C GLU A 230 -24.38 2.47 13.24
N LYS A 231 -24.48 1.16 13.53
CA LYS A 231 -24.71 0.65 14.89
C LYS A 231 -23.42 0.47 15.70
N LEU A 232 -22.24 0.62 15.07
CA LEU A 232 -20.97 0.58 15.77
C LEU A 232 -20.84 1.81 16.67
N THR A 233 -20.70 1.59 17.99
CA THR A 233 -20.60 2.68 18.95
C THR A 233 -19.18 3.23 19.05
N ASP A 234 -19.01 4.44 19.58
CA ASP A 234 -17.68 5.01 19.86
C ASP A 234 -16.84 4.13 20.81
N ALA A 235 -17.50 3.36 21.69
CA ALA A 235 -16.85 2.39 22.56
C ALA A 235 -16.26 1.21 21.77
N ASP A 236 -16.91 0.78 20.68
CA ASP A 236 -16.39 -0.27 19.80
C ASP A 236 -15.21 0.22 18.94
N LEU A 237 -15.13 1.53 18.70
CA LEU A 237 -14.09 2.19 17.90
C LEU A 237 -13.02 2.90 18.75
N SER A 238 -12.98 2.65 20.06
CA SER A 238 -12.06 3.33 20.97
C SER A 238 -10.58 3.06 20.64
N TRP A 239 -10.30 1.90 20.04
CA TRP A 239 -8.98 1.48 19.56
C TRP A 239 -8.88 1.51 18.03
N ALA A 240 -9.84 2.08 17.31
CA ALA A 240 -9.79 2.12 15.85
C ALA A 240 -8.73 3.11 15.36
N ASN A 241 -7.89 2.69 14.43
CA ASN A 241 -6.98 3.59 13.71
C ASN A 241 -7.73 4.44 12.66
N GLY A 242 -7.04 5.40 12.05
CA GLY A 242 -7.65 6.30 11.06
C GLY A 242 -8.22 5.56 9.84
N GLU A 243 -7.53 4.53 9.35
CA GLU A 243 -7.98 3.74 8.20
C GLU A 243 -9.25 2.93 8.51
N GLN A 244 -9.33 2.35 9.71
CA GLN A 244 -10.49 1.62 10.21
C GLN A 244 -11.72 2.54 10.34
N ARG A 245 -11.53 3.78 10.82
CA ARG A 245 -12.62 4.77 10.87
C ARG A 245 -13.11 5.17 9.48
N ILE A 246 -12.20 5.34 8.52
CA ILE A 246 -12.55 5.60 7.12
C ILE A 246 -13.31 4.41 6.51
N ALA A 247 -12.93 3.18 6.83
CA ALA A 247 -13.62 1.98 6.35
C ALA A 247 -15.07 1.89 6.88
N VAL A 248 -15.30 2.24 8.15
CA VAL A 248 -16.66 2.34 8.71
C VAL A 248 -17.47 3.41 7.99
N GLN A 249 -16.91 4.61 7.79
CA GLN A 249 -17.61 5.69 7.09
C GLN A 249 -17.98 5.29 5.65
N LYS A 250 -17.06 4.63 4.92
CA LYS A 250 -17.35 4.11 3.58
C LYS A 250 -18.52 3.13 3.56
N LYS A 251 -18.65 2.29 4.59
CA LYS A 251 -19.79 1.36 4.71
C LYS A 251 -21.11 2.10 4.96
N VAL A 252 -21.09 3.11 5.82
CA VAL A 252 -22.25 3.98 6.08
C VAL A 252 -22.69 4.70 4.80
N ASP A 253 -21.75 5.31 4.08
CA ASP A 253 -22.02 6.03 2.83
C ASP A 253 -22.56 5.08 1.74
N ALA A 254 -22.03 3.85 1.66
CA ALA A 254 -22.52 2.82 0.75
C ALA A 254 -23.98 2.43 1.05
N CYS A 255 -24.34 2.25 2.33
CA CYS A 255 -25.73 1.96 2.70
C CYS A 255 -26.67 3.12 2.36
N ALA A 256 -26.26 4.36 2.59
CA ALA A 256 -27.05 5.54 2.22
C ALA A 256 -27.29 5.58 0.69
N THR A 257 -26.27 5.25 -0.10
CA THR A 257 -26.38 5.15 -1.55
C THR A 257 -27.35 4.04 -1.97
N GLU A 258 -27.24 2.84 -1.39
CA GLU A 258 -28.16 1.73 -1.67
C GLU A 258 -29.62 2.07 -1.34
N ARG A 259 -29.87 2.75 -0.19
CA ARG A 259 -31.22 3.20 0.18
C ARG A 259 -31.80 4.20 -0.84
N THR A 260 -31.00 5.16 -1.28
CA THR A 260 -31.47 6.14 -2.28
C THR A 260 -31.71 5.52 -3.65
N GLU A 261 -30.92 4.52 -4.05
CA GLU A 261 -31.15 3.77 -5.29
C GLU A 261 -32.40 2.91 -5.23
N GLU A 262 -32.66 2.25 -4.09
CA GLU A 262 -33.87 1.45 -3.91
C GLU A 262 -35.13 2.32 -3.95
N GLU A 263 -35.09 3.49 -3.32
CA GLU A 263 -36.18 4.47 -3.36
C GLU A 263 -36.42 4.99 -4.79
N ARG A 264 -35.35 5.28 -5.54
CA ARG A 264 -35.47 5.67 -6.96
C ARG A 264 -36.08 4.56 -7.82
N ARG A 265 -35.67 3.30 -7.62
CA ARG A 265 -36.25 2.16 -8.35
C ARG A 265 -37.74 1.99 -8.06
N ARG A 266 -38.18 2.17 -6.81
CA ARG A 266 -39.60 2.10 -6.45
C ARG A 266 -40.40 3.20 -7.15
N LEU A 267 -39.88 4.43 -7.18
CA LEU A 267 -40.52 5.55 -7.88
C LEU A 267 -40.59 5.32 -9.41
N GLU A 268 -39.54 4.78 -10.01
CA GLU A 268 -39.51 4.43 -11.44
C GLU A 268 -40.50 3.30 -11.79
N GLU A 269 -40.61 2.27 -10.95
CA GLU A 269 -41.57 1.18 -11.12
C GLU A 269 -43.03 1.66 -10.99
N GLU A 270 -43.31 2.56 -10.04
CA GLU A 270 -44.64 3.17 -9.89
C GLU A 270 -45.00 4.03 -11.10
N ALA A 271 -44.05 4.84 -11.60
CA ALA A 271 -44.25 5.65 -12.80
C ALA A 271 -44.48 4.79 -14.05
N ALA A 272 -43.73 3.69 -14.21
CA ALA A 272 -43.90 2.76 -15.33
C ALA A 272 -45.28 2.08 -15.29
N LYS A 273 -45.74 1.62 -14.11
CA LYS A 273 -47.07 1.03 -13.95
C LYS A 273 -48.20 2.01 -14.28
N GLU A 274 -48.04 3.28 -13.92
CA GLU A 274 -49.05 4.30 -14.25
C GLU A 274 -49.07 4.64 -15.75
N GLN A 275 -47.92 4.68 -16.41
CA GLN A 275 -47.86 4.86 -17.87
C GLN A 275 -48.50 3.68 -18.61
N GLU A 276 -48.24 2.45 -18.16
CA GLU A 276 -48.85 1.27 -18.76
C GLU A 276 -50.38 1.26 -18.60
N ARG A 277 -50.90 1.68 -17.44
CA ARG A 277 -52.34 1.81 -17.21
C ARG A 277 -52.96 2.82 -18.18
N LYS A 278 -52.35 4.01 -18.34
CA LYS A 278 -52.84 5.05 -19.27
C LYS A 278 -52.79 4.59 -20.72
N ALA A 279 -51.74 3.87 -21.13
CA ALA A 279 -51.64 3.34 -22.49
C ALA A 279 -52.74 2.29 -22.77
N ARG A 280 -53.00 1.39 -21.81
CA ARG A 280 -54.08 0.38 -21.92
C ARG A 280 -55.47 1.04 -22.02
N GLU A 281 -55.73 2.07 -21.23
CA GLU A 281 -57.00 2.82 -21.28
C GLU A 281 -57.25 3.44 -22.66
N VAL A 282 -56.22 3.99 -23.30
CA VAL A 282 -56.34 4.57 -24.66
C VAL A 282 -56.65 3.50 -25.70
N VAL A 283 -56.00 2.33 -25.64
CA VAL A 283 -56.26 1.22 -26.58
C VAL A 283 -57.69 0.69 -26.41
N VAL A 284 -58.13 0.44 -25.18
CA VAL A 284 -59.50 -0.04 -24.90
C VAL A 284 -60.55 0.99 -25.34
N ALA A 285 -60.31 2.28 -25.11
CA ALA A 285 -61.20 3.34 -25.59
C ALA A 285 -61.27 3.39 -27.13
N ARG A 286 -60.13 3.21 -27.80
CA ARG A 286 -60.06 3.16 -29.27
C ARG A 286 -60.80 1.95 -29.84
N GLU A 287 -60.56 0.76 -29.29
CA GLU A 287 -61.26 -0.48 -29.69
C GLU A 287 -62.77 -0.34 -29.54
N ARG A 288 -63.22 0.24 -28.41
CA ARG A 288 -64.65 0.48 -28.16
C ARG A 288 -65.25 1.46 -29.17
N ALA A 289 -64.62 2.62 -29.37
CA ALA A 289 -65.09 3.61 -30.35
C ALA A 289 -65.18 3.02 -31.78
N CYS A 290 -64.21 2.19 -32.16
CA CYS A 290 -64.20 1.50 -33.45
C CYS A 290 -65.28 0.43 -33.57
N SER A 291 -65.54 -0.34 -32.51
CA SER A 291 -66.62 -1.32 -32.46
C SER A 291 -68.00 -0.66 -32.50
N ASP A 292 -68.18 0.46 -31.80
CA ASP A 292 -69.42 1.24 -31.80
C ASP A 292 -69.67 1.83 -33.20
N LEU A 293 -68.64 2.41 -33.84
CA LEU A 293 -68.71 2.88 -35.23
C LEU A 293 -69.13 1.76 -36.20
N ALA A 294 -68.52 0.57 -36.09
CA ALA A 294 -68.91 -0.56 -36.95
C ALA A 294 -70.38 -0.95 -36.75
N THR A 295 -70.85 -0.93 -35.50
CA THR A 295 -72.25 -1.24 -35.14
C THR A 295 -73.23 -0.20 -35.68
N GLU A 296 -72.87 1.09 -35.69
CA GLU A 296 -73.67 2.17 -36.26
C GLU A 296 -73.80 2.07 -37.78
N VAL A 297 -72.68 1.77 -38.46
CA VAL A 297 -72.67 1.56 -39.91
C VAL A 297 -73.54 0.36 -40.29
N GLU A 298 -73.46 -0.75 -39.53
CA GLU A 298 -74.34 -1.91 -39.71
C GLU A 298 -75.83 -1.57 -39.51
N LYS A 299 -76.14 -0.68 -38.55
CA LYS A 299 -77.51 -0.21 -38.28
C LYS A 299 -78.04 0.78 -39.33
N GLY A 300 -77.18 1.29 -40.21
CA GLY A 300 -77.57 2.17 -41.31
C GLY A 300 -77.51 3.67 -41.02
N ALA A 301 -77.04 4.09 -39.84
CA ALA A 301 -76.93 5.50 -39.47
C ALA A 301 -75.77 5.75 -38.50
N LEU A 302 -74.96 6.77 -38.78
CA LEU A 302 -73.85 7.22 -37.92
C LEU A 302 -74.33 8.35 -37.01
N ASP A 303 -74.01 8.25 -35.73
CA ASP A 303 -74.28 9.30 -34.75
C ASP A 303 -73.17 10.36 -34.73
N ALA A 304 -73.25 11.33 -33.80
CA ALA A 304 -72.23 12.38 -33.71
C ALA A 304 -70.83 11.85 -33.32
N ALA A 305 -70.76 10.83 -32.47
CA ALA A 305 -69.51 10.22 -32.00
C ALA A 305 -68.88 9.31 -33.05
N GLY A 306 -69.71 8.53 -33.76
CA GLY A 306 -69.29 7.76 -34.94
C GLY A 306 -68.73 8.68 -36.02
N LYS A 307 -69.35 9.84 -36.25
CA LYS A 307 -68.83 10.84 -37.21
C LYS A 307 -67.46 11.37 -36.82
N THR A 308 -67.25 11.70 -35.55
CA THR A 308 -65.93 12.12 -35.06
C THR A 308 -64.88 11.02 -35.24
N THR A 309 -65.25 9.77 -34.96
CA THR A 309 -64.32 8.62 -35.07
C THR A 309 -63.96 8.31 -36.53
N ALA A 310 -64.91 8.50 -37.46
CA ALA A 310 -64.72 8.28 -38.88
C ALA A 310 -63.88 9.37 -39.58
N GLY A 311 -63.87 10.60 -39.05
CA GLY A 311 -63.08 11.71 -39.57
C GLY A 311 -63.41 12.01 -41.04
N ASP A 312 -62.39 11.99 -41.91
CA ASP A 312 -62.56 12.31 -43.33
C ASP A 312 -63.39 11.27 -44.11
N THR A 313 -63.65 10.10 -43.51
CA THR A 313 -64.37 8.98 -44.15
C THR A 313 -65.87 8.97 -43.87
N VAL A 314 -66.40 9.96 -43.15
CA VAL A 314 -67.83 10.04 -42.75
C VAL A 314 -68.77 9.89 -43.94
N ALA A 315 -68.55 10.66 -45.01
CA ALA A 315 -69.44 10.65 -46.17
C ALA A 315 -69.48 9.27 -46.86
N PHE A 316 -68.32 8.61 -46.94
CA PHE A 316 -68.22 7.25 -47.44
C PHE A 316 -68.99 6.27 -46.56
N LEU A 317 -68.74 6.27 -45.24
CA LEU A 317 -69.42 5.35 -44.32
C LEU A 317 -70.95 5.59 -44.25
N GLU A 318 -71.41 6.83 -44.37
CA GLU A 318 -72.85 7.11 -44.46
C GLU A 318 -73.48 6.50 -45.73
N ARG A 319 -72.79 6.54 -46.87
CA ARG A 319 -73.24 5.88 -48.11
C ARG A 319 -73.19 4.36 -48.01
N VAL A 320 -72.16 3.81 -47.35
CA VAL A 320 -72.08 2.38 -47.03
C VAL A 320 -73.26 1.95 -46.17
N ALA A 321 -73.50 2.66 -45.06
CA ALA A 321 -74.58 2.38 -44.11
C ALA A 321 -75.97 2.45 -44.79
N LYS A 322 -76.18 3.45 -45.66
CA LYS A 322 -77.43 3.62 -46.42
C LYS A 322 -77.52 2.73 -47.66
N LYS A 323 -76.46 1.99 -48.01
CA LYS A 323 -76.37 1.16 -49.22
C LYS A 323 -76.57 1.96 -50.51
N THR A 324 -76.17 3.23 -50.50
CA THR A 324 -76.26 4.17 -51.63
C THR A 324 -74.86 4.53 -52.10
N LEU A 325 -74.07 3.53 -52.49
CA LEU A 325 -72.70 3.72 -52.95
C LEU A 325 -72.67 4.52 -54.26
N GLU A 326 -71.65 5.36 -54.40
CA GLU A 326 -71.35 6.10 -55.62
C GLU A 326 -70.23 5.42 -56.42
N PRO A 327 -70.05 5.73 -57.72
CA PRO A 327 -69.00 5.10 -58.51
C PRO A 327 -67.59 5.26 -57.93
N THR A 328 -67.32 6.40 -57.28
CA THR A 328 -66.06 6.73 -56.61
C THR A 328 -65.79 5.90 -55.35
N ASP A 329 -66.83 5.36 -54.70
CA ASP A 329 -66.71 4.51 -53.51
C ASP A 329 -66.31 3.07 -53.86
N VAL A 330 -66.50 2.69 -55.13
CA VAL A 330 -66.23 1.35 -55.65
C VAL A 330 -64.79 1.25 -56.18
N GLY A 331 -64.23 2.36 -56.66
CA GLY A 331 -62.83 2.44 -57.11
C GLY A 331 -62.60 3.63 -58.07
N PRO A 332 -61.39 3.78 -58.63
CA PRO A 332 -60.34 2.76 -58.73
C PRO A 332 -59.48 2.56 -57.48
N ASP A 333 -59.48 3.51 -56.53
CA ASP A 333 -58.69 3.42 -55.31
C ASP A 333 -59.37 2.55 -54.24
N ASP A 334 -58.57 1.87 -53.42
CA ASP A 334 -59.11 1.05 -52.31
C ASP A 334 -59.76 1.95 -51.25
N PRO A 335 -60.98 1.61 -50.76
CA PRO A 335 -61.64 2.38 -49.73
C PRO A 335 -60.81 2.39 -48.44
N LYS A 336 -60.63 3.58 -47.86
CA LYS A 336 -59.98 3.74 -46.56
C LYS A 336 -61.02 3.56 -45.46
N PHE A 337 -60.98 2.44 -44.75
CA PHE A 337 -61.81 2.24 -43.57
C PHE A 337 -61.15 2.90 -42.35
N PRO A 338 -61.88 3.72 -41.57
CA PRO A 338 -61.42 4.09 -40.25
C PRO A 338 -61.34 2.81 -39.40
N CYS A 339 -60.44 2.80 -38.41
CA CYS A 339 -60.21 1.64 -37.54
C CYS A 339 -59.58 0.41 -38.21
N GLY A 340 -58.74 0.63 -39.23
CA GLY A 340 -57.99 -0.45 -39.87
C GLY A 340 -57.03 -1.20 -38.94
N ASP A 341 -56.70 -0.60 -37.79
CA ASP A 341 -55.87 -1.12 -36.70
C ASP A 341 -56.62 -2.07 -35.75
N VAL A 342 -57.96 -2.05 -35.72
CA VAL A 342 -58.79 -2.91 -34.86
C VAL A 342 -59.42 -4.02 -35.72
N PRO A 343 -58.91 -5.26 -35.67
CA PRO A 343 -59.26 -6.32 -36.64
C PRO A 343 -60.76 -6.62 -36.73
N ASP A 344 -61.45 -6.66 -35.59
CA ASP A 344 -62.87 -7.01 -35.52
C ASP A 344 -63.76 -5.93 -36.11
N ALA A 345 -63.49 -4.66 -35.78
CA ALA A 345 -64.23 -3.51 -36.32
C ALA A 345 -64.02 -3.40 -37.84
N LYS A 346 -62.78 -3.57 -38.30
CA LYS A 346 -62.44 -3.59 -39.73
C LYS A 346 -63.25 -4.65 -40.47
N LYS A 347 -63.21 -5.90 -40.01
CA LYS A 347 -63.91 -7.02 -40.67
C LYS A 347 -65.42 -6.77 -40.77
N ARG A 348 -66.03 -6.18 -39.74
CA ARG A 348 -67.44 -5.80 -39.71
C ARG A 348 -67.74 -4.72 -40.75
N LEU A 349 -66.96 -3.64 -40.78
CA LEU A 349 -67.09 -2.57 -41.79
C LEU A 349 -66.92 -3.10 -43.22
N GLU A 350 -65.94 -3.97 -43.47
CA GLU A 350 -65.74 -4.62 -44.77
C GLU A 350 -66.93 -5.50 -45.17
N THR A 351 -67.55 -6.18 -44.21
CA THR A 351 -68.76 -6.99 -44.43
C THR A 351 -69.96 -6.10 -44.80
N THR A 352 -70.17 -4.99 -44.09
CA THR A 352 -71.23 -4.03 -44.43
C THR A 352 -71.00 -3.37 -45.78
N TYR A 353 -69.74 -3.08 -46.14
CA TYR A 353 -69.37 -2.59 -47.46
C TYR A 353 -69.66 -3.62 -48.56
N LYS A 354 -69.34 -4.89 -48.32
CA LYS A 354 -69.73 -6.00 -49.21
C LYS A 354 -71.24 -6.03 -49.42
N ASP A 355 -72.02 -5.95 -48.35
CA ASP A 355 -73.48 -5.99 -48.45
C ASP A 355 -74.03 -4.78 -49.22
N ALA A 356 -73.43 -3.60 -49.05
CA ALA A 356 -73.76 -2.41 -49.83
C ALA A 356 -73.44 -2.56 -51.33
N LEU A 357 -72.30 -3.18 -51.68
CA LEU A 357 -71.93 -3.47 -53.08
C LEU A 357 -72.90 -4.44 -53.77
N LEU A 358 -73.54 -5.34 -53.02
CA LEU A 358 -74.47 -6.32 -53.56
C LEU A 358 -75.90 -5.77 -53.71
N VAL A 359 -76.22 -4.61 -53.14
CA VAL A 359 -77.56 -4.00 -53.22
C VAL A 359 -77.82 -3.36 -54.59
N ASP A 360 -76.82 -2.68 -55.16
CA ASP A 360 -76.85 -2.20 -56.55
C ASP A 360 -75.69 -2.81 -57.35
N PRO A 361 -75.84 -4.05 -57.86
CA PRO A 361 -74.78 -4.68 -58.64
C PRO A 361 -74.48 -3.97 -59.96
N MET A 362 -75.41 -3.16 -60.47
CA MET A 362 -75.24 -2.44 -61.74
C MET A 362 -74.25 -1.28 -61.61
N LEU A 363 -74.09 -0.74 -60.41
CA LEU A 363 -73.11 0.30 -60.09
C LEU A 363 -71.70 -0.17 -60.49
N TRP A 364 -71.25 -1.28 -59.92
CA TRP A 364 -69.90 -1.78 -60.18
C TRP A 364 -69.79 -2.52 -61.51
N ALA A 365 -70.86 -3.15 -62.00
CA ALA A 365 -70.81 -3.87 -63.28
C ALA A 365 -70.74 -2.94 -64.50
N ARG A 366 -71.47 -1.81 -64.49
CA ARG A 366 -71.57 -0.92 -65.68
C ARG A 366 -70.99 0.47 -65.50
N ARG A 367 -70.94 1.01 -64.28
CA ARG A 367 -70.69 2.45 -64.06
C ARG A 367 -69.32 2.74 -63.45
N SER A 368 -68.73 1.80 -62.73
CA SER A 368 -67.49 2.01 -61.99
C SER A 368 -66.27 1.28 -62.57
N ASP A 369 -65.11 1.50 -61.95
CA ASP A 369 -63.89 0.71 -62.11
C ASP A 369 -63.53 0.16 -60.72
N PRO A 370 -63.95 -1.07 -60.37
CA PRO A 370 -63.77 -1.57 -59.01
C PRO A 370 -62.32 -1.65 -58.59
N SER A 371 -62.02 -1.17 -57.39
CA SER A 371 -60.70 -1.24 -56.77
C SER A 371 -60.28 -2.69 -56.50
N ALA A 372 -59.00 -2.93 -56.27
CA ALA A 372 -58.50 -4.29 -56.02
C ALA A 372 -59.19 -4.94 -54.81
N PHE A 373 -59.47 -4.14 -53.77
CA PHE A 373 -60.21 -4.57 -52.60
C PHE A 373 -61.66 -4.93 -52.93
N ALA A 374 -62.38 -4.06 -53.67
CA ALA A 374 -63.76 -4.34 -54.09
C ALA A 374 -63.84 -5.58 -55.00
N GLN A 375 -62.91 -5.73 -55.95
CA GLN A 375 -62.82 -6.91 -56.81
C GLN A 375 -62.63 -8.19 -56.00
N LYS A 376 -61.79 -8.18 -54.97
CA LYS A 376 -61.56 -9.33 -54.10
C LYS A 376 -62.82 -9.72 -53.33
N ILE A 377 -63.52 -8.75 -52.74
CA ILE A 377 -64.80 -8.97 -52.03
C ILE A 377 -65.87 -9.56 -52.95
N LEU A 378 -66.02 -8.98 -54.14
CA LEU A 378 -67.02 -9.40 -55.12
C LEU A 378 -66.69 -10.79 -55.68
N SER A 379 -65.42 -11.08 -55.97
CA SER A 379 -64.97 -12.40 -56.43
C SER A 379 -65.21 -13.49 -55.39
N ALA A 380 -65.00 -13.18 -54.11
CA ALA A 380 -65.34 -14.09 -53.01
C ALA A 380 -66.85 -14.31 -52.83
N SER A 381 -67.68 -13.46 -53.46
CA SER A 381 -69.15 -13.50 -53.37
C SER A 381 -69.81 -13.88 -54.70
N LYS A 382 -69.05 -14.48 -55.63
CA LYS A 382 -69.49 -14.78 -57.00
C LYS A 382 -70.83 -15.53 -57.07
N ASP A 383 -71.07 -16.46 -56.14
CA ASP A 383 -72.26 -17.31 -56.15
C ASP A 383 -73.55 -16.54 -55.81
N GLY A 384 -73.41 -15.35 -55.20
CA GLY A 384 -74.52 -14.44 -54.89
C GLY A 384 -74.81 -13.40 -55.96
N VAL A 385 -74.04 -13.37 -57.05
CA VAL A 385 -74.19 -12.36 -58.12
C VAL A 385 -75.06 -12.92 -59.25
N ALA A 386 -76.14 -12.22 -59.60
CA ALA A 386 -77.02 -12.62 -60.69
C ALA A 386 -76.27 -12.64 -62.04
N GLN A 387 -76.53 -13.65 -62.87
CA GLN A 387 -75.86 -13.84 -64.17
C GLN A 387 -76.02 -12.63 -65.11
N THR A 388 -77.14 -11.90 -65.03
CA THR A 388 -77.39 -10.68 -65.79
C THR A 388 -76.40 -9.55 -65.48
N VAL A 389 -75.94 -9.47 -64.22
CA VAL A 389 -74.92 -8.52 -63.76
C VAL A 389 -73.56 -8.90 -64.33
N LEU A 390 -73.21 -10.18 -64.29
CA LEU A 390 -71.96 -10.70 -64.84
C LEU A 390 -71.86 -10.46 -66.36
N ILE A 391 -72.97 -10.65 -67.09
CA ILE A 391 -73.06 -10.29 -68.51
C ILE A 391 -72.87 -8.78 -68.70
N GLY A 392 -73.48 -7.96 -67.84
CA GLY A 392 -73.33 -6.51 -67.85
C GLY A 392 -71.89 -6.05 -67.61
N LEU A 393 -71.15 -6.71 -66.72
CA LEU A 393 -69.73 -6.45 -66.48
C LEU A 393 -68.88 -6.83 -67.69
N ALA A 394 -69.11 -8.01 -68.28
CA ALA A 394 -68.34 -8.45 -69.45
C ALA A 394 -68.56 -7.54 -70.67
N ASP A 395 -69.80 -7.11 -70.90
CA ASP A 395 -70.13 -6.13 -71.95
C ASP A 395 -69.47 -4.76 -71.68
N ASN A 396 -69.50 -4.28 -70.44
CA ASN A 396 -68.79 -3.05 -70.07
C ASN A 396 -67.27 -3.16 -70.27
N ALA A 397 -66.67 -4.28 -69.87
CA ALA A 397 -65.24 -4.56 -70.07
C ALA A 397 -64.88 -4.57 -71.56
N GLU A 398 -65.69 -5.23 -72.41
CA GLU A 398 -65.47 -5.30 -73.86
C GLU A 398 -65.64 -3.94 -74.55
N ARG A 399 -66.64 -3.15 -74.17
CA ARG A 399 -66.82 -1.78 -74.68
C ARG A 399 -65.67 -0.87 -74.28
N THR A 400 -65.21 -0.95 -73.03
CA THR A 400 -64.07 -0.17 -72.54
C THR A 400 -62.78 -0.58 -73.25
N ALA A 401 -62.58 -1.88 -73.47
CA ALA A 401 -61.45 -2.42 -74.22
C ALA A 401 -61.44 -1.95 -75.67
N THR A 402 -62.59 -2.04 -76.36
CA THR A 402 -62.74 -1.59 -77.75
C THR A 402 -62.47 -0.09 -77.86
N ALA A 403 -63.09 0.72 -77.00
CA ALA A 403 -62.88 2.17 -77.01
C ALA A 403 -61.42 2.56 -76.72
N GLY A 404 -60.76 1.87 -75.78
CA GLY A 404 -59.35 2.08 -75.45
C GLY A 404 -58.42 1.75 -76.62
N LEU A 405 -58.61 0.60 -77.27
CA LEU A 405 -57.82 0.16 -78.43
C LEU A 405 -58.03 1.06 -79.66
N THR A 406 -59.26 1.45 -79.96
CA THR A 406 -59.56 2.32 -81.10
C THR A 406 -58.99 3.73 -80.92
N ALA A 407 -59.03 4.27 -79.69
CA ALA A 407 -58.54 5.61 -79.40
C ALA A 407 -57.05 5.67 -79.05
N GLY A 408 -56.40 4.54 -78.75
CA GLY A 408 -55.01 4.50 -78.26
C GLY A 408 -54.83 5.11 -76.85
N ASP A 409 -55.89 5.18 -76.06
CA ASP A 409 -55.92 5.84 -74.75
C ASP A 409 -55.39 4.92 -73.65
N LYS A 410 -54.21 5.22 -73.13
CA LYS A 410 -53.49 4.39 -72.14
C LYS A 410 -54.27 4.18 -70.85
N GLU A 411 -55.03 5.18 -70.38
CA GLU A 411 -55.81 5.07 -69.14
C GLU A 411 -57.02 4.16 -69.34
N LYS A 412 -57.71 4.29 -70.48
CA LYS A 412 -58.82 3.39 -70.84
C LYS A 412 -58.35 1.97 -71.06
N ILE A 413 -57.17 1.76 -71.65
CA ILE A 413 -56.56 0.45 -71.81
C ILE A 413 -56.23 -0.16 -70.44
N ALA A 414 -55.66 0.61 -69.51
CA ALA A 414 -55.38 0.14 -68.15
C ALA A 414 -56.66 -0.21 -67.38
N ARG A 415 -57.71 0.60 -67.50
CA ARG A 415 -59.04 0.32 -66.95
C ARG A 415 -59.65 -0.94 -67.58
N ALA A 416 -59.59 -1.07 -68.90
CA ALA A 416 -60.07 -2.24 -69.62
C ALA A 416 -59.35 -3.52 -69.16
N LYS A 417 -58.02 -3.50 -68.97
CA LYS A 417 -57.26 -4.62 -68.40
C LYS A 417 -57.82 -5.06 -67.05
N ARG A 418 -58.07 -4.12 -66.13
CA ARG A 418 -58.64 -4.42 -64.81
C ARG A 418 -60.05 -5.02 -64.92
N LEU A 419 -60.93 -4.41 -65.72
CA LEU A 419 -62.30 -4.90 -65.90
C LEU A 419 -62.37 -6.28 -66.56
N CYS A 420 -61.53 -6.54 -67.57
CA CYS A 420 -61.46 -7.85 -68.23
C CYS A 420 -60.91 -8.94 -67.30
N ALA A 421 -59.88 -8.62 -66.51
CA ALA A 421 -59.35 -9.52 -65.49
C ALA A 421 -60.40 -9.81 -64.40
N PHE A 422 -61.13 -8.79 -63.95
CA PHE A 422 -62.19 -8.94 -62.96
C PHE A 422 -63.38 -9.77 -63.49
N ALA A 423 -63.83 -9.53 -64.72
CA ALA A 423 -64.86 -10.35 -65.36
C ALA A 423 -64.43 -11.84 -65.45
N THR A 424 -63.17 -12.08 -65.79
CA THR A 424 -62.59 -13.42 -65.84
C THR A 424 -62.54 -14.09 -64.47
N ALA A 425 -62.15 -13.34 -63.41
CA ALA A 425 -62.15 -13.84 -62.03
C ALA A 425 -63.55 -14.24 -61.53
N LEU A 426 -64.60 -13.59 -62.04
CA LEU A 426 -66.00 -13.92 -61.79
C LEU A 426 -66.55 -15.04 -62.70
N GLY A 427 -65.72 -15.62 -63.57
CA GLY A 427 -66.08 -16.76 -64.41
C GLY A 427 -66.74 -16.40 -65.74
N VAL A 428 -66.72 -15.13 -66.16
CA VAL A 428 -67.20 -14.72 -67.49
C VAL A 428 -66.00 -14.42 -68.38
N SER A 429 -65.81 -15.25 -69.40
CA SER A 429 -64.73 -15.06 -70.37
C SER A 429 -64.95 -13.79 -71.19
N GLY A 430 -63.96 -12.91 -71.21
CA GLY A 430 -63.94 -11.75 -72.12
C GLY A 430 -63.96 -12.17 -73.59
N GLN A 431 -64.52 -11.30 -74.44
CA GLN A 431 -64.57 -11.49 -75.89
C GLN A 431 -63.24 -11.01 -76.55
N LYS A 432 -63.28 -10.69 -77.85
CA LYS A 432 -62.09 -10.47 -78.68
C LYS A 432 -61.26 -9.27 -78.21
N SER A 433 -61.90 -8.15 -77.83
CA SER A 433 -61.21 -6.92 -77.42
C SER A 433 -60.58 -7.04 -76.03
N CYS A 434 -61.23 -7.72 -75.08
CA CYS A 434 -60.62 -8.01 -73.79
C CYS A 434 -59.30 -8.81 -73.92
N ARG A 435 -59.28 -9.87 -74.74
CA ARG A 435 -58.05 -10.65 -75.01
C ARG A 435 -56.97 -9.81 -75.68
N ALA A 436 -57.36 -8.94 -76.62
CA ALA A 436 -56.43 -8.06 -77.30
C ALA A 436 -55.78 -7.04 -76.34
N VAL A 437 -56.57 -6.46 -75.44
CA VAL A 437 -56.08 -5.52 -74.41
C VAL A 437 -55.13 -6.19 -73.42
N GLU A 438 -55.36 -7.44 -73.02
CA GLU A 438 -54.45 -8.19 -72.13
C GLU A 438 -53.04 -8.34 -72.75
N THR A 439 -52.96 -8.59 -74.05
CA THR A 439 -51.69 -8.72 -74.79
C THR A 439 -51.08 -7.37 -75.22
N PHE A 440 -51.81 -6.26 -75.07
CA PHE A 440 -51.37 -4.96 -75.51
C PHE A 440 -50.27 -4.42 -74.57
N ASN A 441 -49.04 -4.31 -75.06
CA ASN A 441 -47.94 -3.65 -74.38
C ASN A 441 -47.78 -2.25 -74.99
N PRO A 442 -47.97 -1.16 -74.21
CA PRO A 442 -48.08 0.20 -74.73
C PRO A 442 -46.80 0.78 -75.34
#